data_AF-A0A933UI00-F1
#
_entry.id   AF-A0A933UI00-F1
#
_cell.length_a   1.000
_cell.length_b   1.000
_cell.length_c   1.000
_cell.angle_alpha   90.00
_cell.angle_beta   90.00
_cell.angle_gamma   90.00
#
_symmetry.space_group_name_H-M   'P 1'
#
loop_
_entity.id
_entity.type
_entity.pdbx_description
1 polymer ?
#
loop_
_entity_poly.entity_id
_entity_poly.type
_entity_poly.pdbx_seq_one_letter_code
_entity_poly.pdbx_strand_id
1 'polypeptide(L)'
;MKIFSGRSPRPPLSRQRAWVCLLLNALVCPGLGSLMARRFSGLPQLVLAWGGGIWMMVVIGQYTLATFRFAGRLPEWRPYVASGLGGMAFFLAGWVWSIGTGLLVLWRTPASNPPPPTPAVPPEMESPENPT
;
A
#
# COMPACT_ATOMS: atom_id res chain seq x y z
N MET A 1 20.31 -21.60 -26.67
CA MET A 1 19.13 -21.83 -25.81
C MET A 1 18.93 -20.65 -24.87
N LYS A 2 17.88 -19.85 -25.06
CA LYS A 2 17.39 -18.85 -24.08
C LYS A 2 15.87 -18.97 -24.04
N ILE A 3 15.39 -19.73 -23.06
CA ILE A 3 13.97 -19.93 -22.82
C ILE A 3 13.50 -18.65 -22.12
N PHE A 4 12.94 -17.71 -22.89
CA PHE A 4 12.13 -16.65 -22.31
C PHE A 4 10.89 -17.32 -21.73
N SER A 5 10.95 -17.65 -20.44
CA SER A 5 9.78 -18.00 -19.66
C SER A 5 8.84 -16.79 -19.69
N GLY A 6 7.90 -16.81 -20.64
CA GLY A 6 6.88 -15.79 -20.76
C GLY A 6 6.15 -15.71 -19.43
N ARG A 7 6.26 -14.57 -18.75
CA ARG A 7 5.36 -14.28 -17.63
C ARG A 7 3.96 -14.26 -18.23
N SER A 8 3.18 -15.33 -18.00
CA SER A 8 1.77 -15.33 -18.34
C SER A 8 1.15 -14.04 -17.79
N PRO A 9 0.36 -13.29 -18.60
CA PRO A 9 -0.34 -12.10 -18.13
C PRO A 9 -1.13 -12.49 -16.88
N ARG A 10 -0.77 -11.89 -15.74
CA ARG A 10 -1.45 -12.20 -14.48
C ARG A 10 -2.90 -11.71 -14.57
N PRO A 11 -3.85 -12.45 -13.98
CA PRO A 11 -5.25 -12.06 -14.01
C PRO A 11 -5.40 -10.64 -13.44
N PRO A 12 -6.25 -9.81 -14.06
CA PRO A 12 -6.51 -8.45 -13.60
C PRO A 12 -7.00 -8.48 -12.14
N LEU A 13 -6.63 -7.44 -11.38
CA LEU A 13 -7.07 -7.30 -9.99
C LEU A 13 -8.60 -7.25 -9.95
N SER A 14 -9.25 -8.03 -9.09
CA SER A 14 -10.70 -7.93 -8.92
C SER A 14 -11.09 -6.62 -8.24
N ARG A 15 -12.29 -6.11 -8.53
CA ARG A 15 -12.79 -4.87 -7.92
C ARG A 15 -12.85 -4.95 -6.39
N GLN A 16 -13.19 -6.11 -5.84
CA GLN A 16 -13.15 -6.35 -4.39
C GLN A 16 -11.73 -6.18 -3.84
N ARG A 17 -10.71 -6.75 -4.49
CA ARG A 17 -9.31 -6.58 -4.07
C ARG A 17 -8.86 -5.12 -4.19
N ALA A 18 -9.32 -4.40 -5.21
CA ALA A 18 -9.01 -2.98 -5.35
C ALA A 18 -9.57 -2.13 -4.19
N TRP A 19 -10.79 -2.43 -3.72
CA TRP A 19 -11.37 -1.83 -2.52
C TRP A 19 -10.55 -2.14 -1.26
N VAL A 20 -10.13 -3.40 -1.09
CA VAL A 20 -9.27 -3.77 0.05
C VAL A 20 -7.96 -2.98 0.00
N CYS A 21 -7.33 -2.82 -1.17
CA CYS A 21 -6.12 -1.98 -1.30
C CYS A 21 -6.37 -0.53 -0.87
N LEU A 22 -7.50 0.07 -1.26
CA LEU A 22 -7.85 1.42 -0.84
C LEU A 22 -8.06 1.52 0.68
N LEU A 23 -8.83 0.59 1.27
CA LEU A 23 -9.11 0.56 2.70
C LEU A 23 -7.84 0.36 3.53
N LEU A 24 -6.92 -0.51 3.08
CA LEU A 24 -5.63 -0.70 3.73
C LEU A 24 -4.81 0.58 3.75
N ASN A 25 -4.76 1.31 2.62
CA ASN A 25 -4.05 2.58 2.53
C ASN A 25 -4.68 3.69 3.39
N ALA A 26 -6.01 3.71 3.50
CA ALA A 26 -6.74 4.75 4.21
C ALA A 26 -6.81 4.52 5.73
N LEU A 27 -7.07 3.29 6.16
CA LEU A 27 -7.47 2.97 7.53
C LEU A 27 -6.45 2.15 8.33
N VAL A 28 -5.57 1.39 7.67
CA VAL A 28 -4.67 0.47 8.37
C VAL A 28 -3.25 0.99 8.39
N CYS A 29 -2.64 1.10 7.20
CA CYS A 29 -1.24 1.48 7.07
C CYS A 29 -1.02 2.11 5.69
N PRO A 30 -0.65 3.39 5.63
CA PRO A 30 -0.36 4.05 4.37
C PRO A 30 0.76 3.32 3.62
N GLY A 31 0.49 2.93 2.37
CA GLY A 31 1.42 2.23 1.48
C GLY A 31 1.20 0.71 1.41
N LEU A 32 0.53 0.10 2.39
CA LEU A 32 0.35 -1.35 2.46
C LEU A 32 -0.55 -1.89 1.32
N GLY A 33 -1.66 -1.22 1.04
CA GLY A 33 -2.55 -1.56 -0.07
C GLY A 33 -1.89 -1.35 -1.43
N SER A 34 -0.99 -0.37 -1.54
CA SER A 34 -0.18 -0.16 -2.75
C SER A 34 0.85 -1.29 -2.94
N LEU A 35 1.50 -1.76 -1.88
CA LEU A 35 2.37 -2.94 -1.91
C LEU A 35 1.59 -4.21 -2.26
N MET A 36 0.38 -4.36 -1.72
CA MET A 36 -0.51 -5.48 -2.05
C MET A 36 -0.95 -5.46 -3.52
N ALA A 37 -1.17 -4.26 -4.08
CA ALA A 37 -1.34 -4.03 -5.52
C ALA A 37 -0.03 -4.12 -6.33
N ARG A 38 1.10 -4.49 -5.69
CA ARG A 38 2.45 -4.62 -6.26
C ARG A 38 2.95 -3.35 -6.95
N ARG A 39 2.56 -2.19 -6.42
CA ARG A 39 3.03 -0.88 -6.86
C ARG A 39 4.25 -0.48 -6.03
N PHE A 40 5.34 -0.14 -6.72
CA PHE A 40 6.57 0.34 -6.08
C PHE A 40 6.36 1.62 -5.25
N SER A 41 5.33 2.41 -5.57
CA SER A 41 4.93 3.60 -4.81
C SER A 41 4.56 3.32 -3.35
N GLY A 42 4.26 2.06 -2.98
CA GLY A 42 3.93 1.72 -1.60
C GLY A 42 5.11 1.91 -0.63
N LEU A 43 6.35 1.69 -1.07
CA LEU A 43 7.53 1.87 -0.21
C LEU A 43 7.76 3.33 0.20
N PRO A 44 7.84 4.31 -0.73
CA PRO A 44 8.01 5.71 -0.32
C PRO A 44 6.81 6.24 0.47
N GLN A 45 5.59 5.78 0.21
CA GLN A 45 4.41 6.14 1.02
C GLN A 45 4.55 5.66 2.46
N LEU A 46 5.00 4.42 2.65
CA LEU A 46 5.20 3.83 3.95
C LEU A 46 6.33 4.56 4.70
N VAL A 47 7.45 4.86 4.04
CA VAL A 47 8.56 5.61 4.62
C VAL A 47 8.14 7.02 5.05
N LEU A 48 7.38 7.74 4.21
CA LEU A 48 6.88 9.08 4.56
C LEU A 48 5.91 9.03 5.75
N ALA A 49 4.94 8.13 5.72
CA ALA A 49 3.95 8.00 6.77
C ALA A 49 4.57 7.56 8.10
N TRP A 50 5.31 6.46 8.10
CA TRP A 50 5.95 5.96 9.32
C TRP A 50 7.06 6.89 9.80
N GLY A 51 7.86 7.46 8.89
CA GLY A 51 8.88 8.44 9.23
C GLY A 51 8.28 9.66 9.93
N GLY A 52 7.20 10.24 9.37
CA GLY A 52 6.48 11.36 9.98
C GLY A 52 5.84 11.01 11.33
N GLY A 53 5.20 9.84 11.42
CA GLY A 53 4.59 9.36 12.67
C GLY A 53 5.60 9.08 13.78
N ILE A 54 6.71 8.40 13.46
CA ILE A 54 7.81 8.15 14.41
C ILE A 54 8.44 9.46 14.85
N TRP A 55 8.69 10.40 13.92
CA TRP A 55 9.19 11.73 14.25
C TRP A 55 8.28 12.41 15.28
N MET A 56 6.96 12.46 15.03
CA MET A 56 6.01 13.03 15.98
C MET A 56 6.10 12.36 17.36
N MET A 57 6.16 11.04 17.43
CA MET A 57 6.29 10.30 18.69
C MET A 57 7.59 10.65 19.43
N VAL A 58 8.71 10.77 18.70
CA VAL A 58 10.00 11.19 19.28
C VAL A 58 9.90 12.60 19.86
N VAL A 59 9.29 13.55 19.14
CA VAL A 59 9.13 14.93 19.60
C VAL A 59 8.27 15.02 20.87
N ILE A 60 7.15 14.28 20.90
CA ILE A 60 6.28 14.19 22.08
C ILE A 60 7.05 13.57 23.26
N GLY A 61 7.80 12.50 23.02
CA GLY A 61 8.65 11.87 24.04
C GLY A 61 9.72 12.82 24.59
N GLN A 62 10.39 13.59 23.72
CA GLN A 62 11.38 14.59 24.11
C GLN A 62 10.76 15.71 24.95
N TYR A 63 9.59 16.22 24.55
CA TYR A 63 8.86 17.24 25.32
C TYR A 63 8.44 16.72 26.70
N THR A 64 7.95 15.49 26.75
CA THR A 64 7.52 14.81 27.98
C THR A 64 8.71 14.63 28.93
N LEU A 65 9.84 14.12 28.42
CA LEU A 65 11.07 13.94 29.19
C LEU A 65 11.61 15.27 29.71
N ALA A 66 11.60 16.33 28.90
CA ALA A 66 12.00 17.66 29.33
C ALA A 66 11.10 18.17 30.47
N THR A 67 9.79 17.99 30.37
CA THR A 67 8.84 18.38 31.43
C THR A 67 9.13 17.68 32.76
N PHE A 68 9.43 16.37 32.73
CA PHE A 68 9.81 15.63 33.93
C PHE A 68 11.15 16.09 34.52
N ARG A 69 12.14 16.41 33.68
CA ARG A 69 13.46 16.92 34.12
C ARG A 69 13.36 18.27 34.82
N PHE A 70 12.43 19.12 34.40
CA PHE A 70 12.22 20.44 35.02
C PHE A 70 11.18 20.42 36.15
N ALA A 71 10.96 19.26 36.80
CA ALA A 71 10.03 19.09 37.92
C ALA A 71 8.61 19.65 37.64
N GLY A 72 8.11 19.43 36.42
CA GLY A 72 6.78 19.89 36.00
C GLY A 72 6.72 21.34 35.51
N ARG A 73 7.83 22.08 35.48
CA ARG A 73 7.89 23.33 34.72
C ARG A 73 7.86 23.04 33.23
N LEU A 74 6.92 23.67 32.52
CA LEU A 74 6.76 23.46 31.08
C LEU A 74 7.97 24.03 30.33
N PRO A 75 8.70 23.20 29.57
CA PRO A 75 9.77 23.69 28.71
C PRO A 75 9.18 24.54 27.57
N GLU A 76 10.03 25.34 26.92
CA GLU A 76 9.62 26.13 25.76
C GLU A 76 9.05 25.21 24.68
N TRP A 77 7.75 25.32 24.42
CA TRP A 77 6.99 24.36 23.59
C TRP A 77 7.11 24.62 22.09
N ARG A 78 7.39 25.86 21.69
CA ARG A 78 7.44 26.31 20.29
C ARG A 78 8.32 25.44 19.39
N PRO A 79 9.58 25.11 19.76
CA PRO A 79 10.42 24.27 18.91
C PRO A 79 9.87 22.84 18.77
N TYR A 80 9.27 22.28 19.81
CA TYR A 80 8.65 20.96 19.75
C TYR A 80 7.42 20.96 18.85
N VAL A 81 6.57 21.99 18.95
CA VAL A 81 5.40 22.11 18.06
C VAL A 81 5.84 22.30 16.60
N ALA A 82 6.82 23.17 16.32
CA ALA A 82 7.34 23.35 14.97
C ALA A 82 7.91 22.03 14.40
N SER A 83 8.69 21.29 15.18
CA SER A 83 9.23 19.99 14.79
C SER A 83 8.13 18.93 14.58
N GLY A 84 7.14 18.89 15.48
CA GLY A 84 5.98 18.01 15.37
C GLY A 84 5.12 18.29 14.14
N LEU A 85 4.95 19.56 13.76
CA LEU A 85 4.30 19.96 12.51
C LEU A 85 5.07 19.47 11.28
N GLY A 86 6.40 19.45 11.35
CA GLY A 86 7.24 18.80 10.34
C GLY A 86 6.88 17.32 10.18
N GLY A 87 6.92 16.55 11.26
CA GLY A 87 6.52 15.14 11.24
C GLY A 87 5.09 14.91 10.72
N MET A 88 4.15 15.76 11.13
CA MET A 88 2.76 15.73 10.64
C MET A 88 2.68 15.97 9.13
N ALA A 89 3.42 16.93 8.59
CA ALA A 89 3.44 17.20 7.16
C ALA A 89 3.96 16.00 6.36
N PHE A 90 5.04 15.35 6.82
CA PHE A 90 5.54 14.11 6.22
C PHE A 90 4.51 12.98 6.27
N PHE A 91 3.85 12.81 7.43
CA PHE A 91 2.80 11.82 7.60
C PHE A 91 1.64 12.04 6.62
N LEU A 92 1.10 13.26 6.58
CA LEU A 92 -0.02 13.61 5.72
C LEU A 92 0.33 13.49 4.24
N ALA A 93 1.54 13.88 3.83
CA ALA A 93 2.00 13.71 2.46
C ALA A 93 2.02 12.22 2.05
N GLY A 94 2.56 11.34 2.90
CA GLY A 94 2.55 9.90 2.68
C GLY A 94 1.14 9.31 2.65
N TRP A 95 0.28 9.75 3.59
CA TRP A 95 -1.10 9.29 3.71
C TRP A 95 -1.98 9.67 2.52
N VAL A 96 -2.01 10.95 2.14
CA VAL A 96 -2.78 11.45 1.00
C VAL A 96 -2.31 10.79 -0.30
N TRP A 97 -0.99 10.66 -0.50
CA TRP A 97 -0.46 9.96 -1.66
C TRP A 97 -0.89 8.50 -1.71
N SER A 98 -0.93 7.83 -0.55
CA SER A 98 -1.39 6.45 -0.46
C SER A 98 -2.86 6.27 -0.80
N ILE A 99 -3.74 7.15 -0.31
CA ILE A 99 -5.16 7.17 -0.67
C ILE A 99 -5.32 7.41 -2.17
N GLY A 100 -4.65 8.43 -2.72
CA GLY A 100 -4.69 8.73 -4.15
C GLY A 100 -4.27 7.52 -5.00
N THR A 101 -3.27 6.77 -4.55
CA THR A 101 -2.86 5.54 -5.23
C THR A 101 -3.90 4.44 -5.14
N GLY A 102 -4.56 4.28 -3.99
CA GLY A 102 -5.66 3.33 -3.81
C GLY A 102 -6.85 3.66 -4.73
N LEU A 103 -7.20 4.94 -4.85
CA LEU A 103 -8.26 5.42 -5.74
C LEU A 103 -7.91 5.16 -7.21
N LEU A 104 -6.67 5.41 -7.63
CA LEU A 104 -6.21 5.11 -8.99
C LEU A 104 -6.27 3.60 -9.29
N VAL A 105 -5.96 2.74 -8.33
CA VAL A 105 -6.10 1.27 -8.49
C VAL A 105 -7.56 0.89 -8.64
N LEU A 106 -8.45 1.47 -7.82
CA LEU A 106 -9.88 1.21 -7.90
C LEU A 106 -10.50 1.70 -9.22
N TRP A 107 -10.16 2.90 -9.67
CA TRP A 107 -10.69 3.47 -10.92
C TRP A 107 -10.20 2.74 -12.16
N ARG A 108 -8.98 2.18 -12.13
CA ARG A 108 -8.44 1.38 -13.24
C ARG A 108 -8.92 -0.07 -13.25
N THR A 109 -9.69 -0.48 -12.23
CA THR A 109 -10.22 -1.84 -12.14
C THR A 109 -11.64 -1.87 -12.73
N PRO A 110 -11.89 -2.64 -13.81
CA PRO A 110 -13.22 -2.74 -14.41
C PRO A 110 -14.27 -3.22 -13.40
N ALA A 111 -15.52 -2.76 -13.58
CA ALA A 111 -16.64 -3.15 -12.72
C ALA A 111 -17.07 -4.62 -12.90
N SER A 112 -16.79 -5.21 -14.06
CA SER A 112 -17.07 -6.61 -14.36
C SER A 112 -16.06 -7.52 -13.69
N ASN A 113 -16.54 -8.61 -13.09
CA ASN A 113 -15.67 -9.69 -12.66
C ASN A 113 -14.92 -10.24 -13.88
N PRO A 114 -13.60 -10.49 -13.80
CA PRO A 114 -12.92 -11.20 -14.87
C PRO A 114 -13.65 -12.52 -15.12
N PRO A 115 -13.88 -12.90 -16.40
CA PRO A 115 -14.51 -14.17 -16.71
C PRO A 115 -13.72 -15.28 -16.01
N PRO A 116 -14.40 -16.32 -15.49
CA PRO A 116 -13.70 -17.45 -14.89
C PRO A 116 -12.65 -17.96 -15.88
N PRO A 117 -11.45 -18.36 -15.42
CA PRO A 117 -10.45 -18.90 -16.31
C PRO A 117 -11.09 -20.04 -17.09
N THR A 118 -11.15 -19.89 -18.42
CA THR A 118 -11.69 -20.93 -19.30
C THR A 118 -10.96 -22.21 -18.95
N PRO A 119 -11.66 -23.31 -18.58
CA PRO A 119 -11.01 -24.58 -18.37
C PRO A 119 -10.14 -24.85 -19.59
N ALA A 120 -8.85 -25.13 -19.38
CA ALA A 120 -8.00 -25.60 -20.45
C ALA A 120 -8.69 -26.82 -21.03
N VAL A 121 -9.24 -26.69 -22.24
CA VAL A 121 -9.86 -27.81 -22.96
C VAL A 121 -8.76 -28.88 -23.01
N PRO A 122 -8.95 -30.04 -22.37
CA PRO A 122 -7.99 -31.13 -22.48
C PRO A 122 -7.79 -31.40 -23.97
N PRO A 123 -6.56 -31.58 -24.46
CA PRO A 123 -6.34 -31.93 -25.86
C PRO A 123 -7.23 -33.12 -26.17
N GLU A 124 -8.13 -32.95 -27.13
CA GLU A 124 -9.00 -34.00 -27.64
C GLU A 124 -8.08 -35.14 -28.07
N MET A 125 -8.05 -36.22 -27.28
CA MET A 125 -7.32 -37.41 -27.64
C MET A 125 -8.02 -37.96 -28.87
N GLU A 126 -7.42 -37.68 -30.03
CA GLU A 126 -7.74 -38.25 -31.33
C GLU A 126 -7.96 -39.75 -31.12
N SER A 127 -9.24 -40.15 -31.19
CA SER A 127 -9.64 -41.54 -31.03
C SER A 127 -8.95 -42.34 -32.15
N PRO A 128 -8.14 -43.37 -31.84
CA PRO A 128 -7.51 -44.15 -32.88
C PRO A 128 -8.61 -44.79 -33.74
N GLU A 129 -8.57 -44.49 -35.03
CA GLU A 129 -9.37 -45.12 -36.08
C GLU A 129 -9.35 -46.64 -35.90
N ASN A 130 -10.54 -47.23 -35.87
CA ASN A 130 -10.76 -48.66 -35.84
C ASN A 130 -10.58 -49.21 -37.28
N PRO A 131 -9.53 -49.98 -37.61
CA PRO A 131 -9.43 -50.62 -38.90
C PRO A 131 -10.31 -51.87 -38.91
N THR A 132 -11.30 -51.86 -39.79
CA THR A 132 -12.14 -52.99 -40.20
C THR A 132 -11.35 -54.13 -40.82
#